data_AF-W8F6A1-F1
#
_entry.id   AF-W8F6A1-F1
#
_cell.length_a   1.000
_cell.length_b   1.000
_cell.length_c   1.000
_cell.angle_alpha   90.00
_cell.angle_beta   90.00
_cell.angle_gamma   90.00
#
_symmetry.space_group_name_H-M   'P 1'
#
loop_
_entity.id
_entity.type
_entity.pdbx_description
1 polymer ?
#
loop_
_entity_poly.entity_id
_entity_poly.type
_entity_poly.pdbx_seq_one_letter_code
_entity_poly.pdbx_strand_id
1 'polypeptide(L)' 'MTGAVVLVVSEETGQISLVRGGEVFRNLAPADLRARLNEFLFDAAPKPGPVAGATAPEVAA' A
#
# COMPACT_ATOMS: atom_id res chain seq x y z
N MET A 1 11.44 -14.50 -16.59
CA MET A 1 9.98 -14.39 -16.40
C MET A 1 9.69 -12.98 -15.92
N THR A 2 9.01 -12.15 -16.70
CA THR A 2 8.64 -10.80 -16.27
C THR A 2 7.33 -10.87 -15.46
N GLY A 3 7.34 -10.30 -14.26
CA GLY A 3 6.12 -10.16 -13.45
C GLY A 3 5.37 -8.90 -13.86
N ALA A 4 4.05 -8.99 -14.04
CA ALA A 4 3.20 -7.82 -14.24
C ALA A 4 2.68 -7.28 -12.90
N VAL A 5 2.41 -5.98 -12.87
CA VAL A 5 1.71 -5.28 -11.78
C VAL A 5 0.43 -4.71 -12.35
N VAL A 6 -0.71 -5.02 -11.75
CA VAL A 6 -2.02 -4.51 -12.18
C VAL A 6 -2.57 -3.57 -11.11
N LEU A 7 -2.90 -2.34 -11.52
CA LEU A 7 -3.59 -1.35 -10.70
C LEU A 7 -5.07 -1.35 -11.07
N VAL A 8 -5.95 -1.48 -10.07
CA VAL A 8 -7.40 -1.38 -10.25
C VAL A 8 -7.91 -0.20 -9.43
N VAL A 9 -8.72 0.64 -10.07
CA VAL A 9 -9.42 1.74 -9.41
C VAL A 9 -10.91 1.44 -9.51
N SER A 10 -11.58 1.41 -8.36
CA SER A 10 -13.05 1.33 -8.32
C SER A 10 -13.63 2.64 -8.86
N GLU A 11 -14.48 2.55 -9.88
CA GLU A 11 -15.18 3.72 -10.42
C GLU A 11 -16.11 4.34 -9.38
N GLU A 12 -16.81 3.50 -8.61
CA GLU A 12 -17.84 3.93 -7.66
C GLU A 12 -17.26 4.54 -6.38
N THR A 13 -16.15 3.98 -5.89
CA THR A 13 -15.61 4.34 -4.57
C THR A 13 -14.24 4.99 -4.62
N GLY A 14 -13.58 5.02 -5.79
CA GLY A 14 -12.20 5.49 -5.95
C GLY A 14 -11.16 4.61 -5.25
N GLN A 15 -11.56 3.49 -4.64
CA GLN A 15 -10.64 2.61 -3.93
C GLN A 15 -9.61 2.01 -4.87
N ILE A 16 -8.37 1.95 -4.39
CA ILE A 16 -7.23 1.48 -5.18
C ILE A 16 -6.83 0.09 -4.69
N SER A 17 -6.61 -0.81 -5.64
CA SER A 17 -6.08 -2.15 -5.38
C SER A 17 -4.90 -2.46 -6.30
N LEU A 18 -3.94 -3.25 -5.81
CA LEU A 18 -2.80 -3.76 -6.57
C LEU A 18 -2.82 -5.28 -6.63
N VAL A 19 -2.43 -5.84 -7.78
CA VAL A 19 -2.25 -7.29 -7.98
C VAL A 19 -0.88 -7.58 -8.56
N ARG A 20 -0.15 -8.52 -7.94
CA ARG A 20 1.13 -9.05 -8.44
C ARG A 20 1.31 -10.49 -7.94
N GLY A 21 1.75 -11.40 -8.81
CA GLY A 21 2.13 -12.76 -8.40
C GLY A 21 0.98 -13.59 -7.80
N GLY A 22 -0.28 -13.24 -8.07
CA GLY A 22 -1.45 -13.88 -7.46
C GLY A 22 -1.88 -13.28 -6.11
N GLU A 23 -1.13 -12.32 -5.57
CA GLU A 23 -1.50 -11.59 -4.36
C GLU A 23 -2.30 -10.33 -4.69
N VAL A 24 -3.29 -10.02 -3.84
CA VAL A 24 -4.17 -8.85 -4.01
C VAL A 24 -4.09 -7.97 -2.76
N PHE A 25 -3.76 -6.70 -2.97
CA PHE A 25 -3.70 -5.67 -1.93
C PHE A 25 -4.83 -4.68 -2.16
N ARG A 26 -5.85 -4.72 -1.29
CA ARG A 26 -7.09 -3.94 -1.45
C ARG A 26 -7.08 -2.68 -0.59
N ASN A 27 -7.87 -1.70 -1.02
CA ASN A 27 -8.13 -0.47 -0.27
C ASN A 27 -6.85 0.24 0.19
N LEU A 28 -5.88 0.36 -0.73
CA LEU A 28 -4.59 0.96 -0.42
C LEU A 28 -4.75 2.46 -0.20
N ALA A 29 -4.18 2.96 0.89
CA ALA A 29 -3.95 4.39 1.05
C ALA A 29 -2.90 4.85 0.01
N PRO A 30 -2.91 6.13 -0.41
CA PRO A 30 -1.97 6.64 -1.40
C PRO A 30 -0.48 6.42 -1.03
N ALA A 31 -0.15 6.50 0.26
CA ALA A 31 1.21 6.26 0.75
C ALA A 31 1.64 4.79 0.56
N ASP A 32 0.75 3.85 0.85
CA ASP A 32 1.00 2.41 0.72
C ASP A 32 1.06 1.98 -0.75
N LEU A 33 0.19 2.57 -1.60
CA LEU A 33 0.23 2.40 -3.05
C LEU A 33 1.61 2.77 -3.60
N ARG A 34 2.11 3.94 -3.23
CA ARG A 34 3.42 4.44 -3.67
C ARG A 34 4.54 3.52 -3.20
N ALA A 35 4.51 3.09 -1.94
CA ALA A 35 5.53 2.20 -1.39
C ALA A 35 5.58 0.87 -2.16
N ARG A 36 4.42 0.25 -2.40
CA ARG A 36 4.31 -1.02 -3.14
C ARG A 36 4.70 -0.90 -4.61
N LEU A 37 4.28 0.17 -5.30
CA LEU A 37 4.70 0.40 -6.69
C LEU A 37 6.22 0.54 -6.80
N ASN A 38 6.85 1.23 -5.85
CA ASN A 38 8.31 1.38 -5.84
C ASN A 38 9.02 0.06 -5.60
N GLU A 39 8.56 -0.73 -4.63
CA GLU A 39 9.07 -2.08 -4.36
C GLU A 39 8.95 -2.96 -5.61
N PHE A 40 7.77 -2.97 -6.24
CA PHE A 40 7.48 -3.85 -7.36
C PHE A 40 8.20 -3.48 -8.66
N LEU A 41 8.35 -2.20 -8.97
CA LEU A 41 8.89 -1.74 -10.25
C LEU A 41 10.40 -1.51 -10.22
N PHE A 42 10.97 -1.22 -9.05
CA PHE A 42 12.37 -0.78 -8.93
C PHE A 42 13.18 -1.61 -7.93
N ASP A 43 12.63 -2.69 -7.37
CA ASP A 43 13.22 -3.43 -6.23
C ASP A 43 13.68 -2.49 -5.10
N ALA A 44 13.01 -1.34 -4.98
CA ALA A 44 13.35 -0.35 -3.99
C ALA A 44 12.81 -0.81 -2.64
N ALA A 45 13.70 -1.21 -1.74
CA ALA A 45 13.32 -1.54 -0.36
C ALA A 45 12.46 -0.39 0.22
N PRO A 46 11.34 -0.69 0.89
CA PRO A 46 10.47 0.33 1.44
C PRO A 46 11.29 1.22 2.38
N LYS A 47 11.44 2.49 2.00
CA LYS A 47 12.03 3.50 2.89
C LYS A 47 11.11 3.56 4.12
N PRO A 48 11.61 3.32 5.35
CA PRO A 48 10.78 3.42 6.53
C PRO A 48 10.23 4.84 6.61
N GLY A 49 8.95 4.98 6.28
CA GLY A 49 8.16 6.18 6.50
C GLY A 49 7.61 6.15 7.93
N PRO A 50 7.17 7.30 8.48
CA PRO A 50 6.67 7.36 9.84
C PRO A 50 5.50 6.38 9.99
N VAL A 51 5.67 5.40 10.86
CA VAL A 51 4.59 4.54 11.33
C VAL A 51 3.59 5.41 12.09
N ALA A 52 2.61 5.97 11.39
CA ALA A 52 1.47 6.63 12.00
C ALA A 52 0.52 5.54 12.51
N GLY A 53 0.73 5.11 13.75
CA GLY A 53 -0.10 4.07 14.35
C GLY A 53 0.40 3.53 15.69
N ALA A 54 0.82 4.40 16.61
CA ALA A 54 0.85 4.06 18.04
C ALA A 54 -0.16 4.97 18.73
N THR A 55 -1.39 4.47 18.82
CA THR A 55 -2.48 5.06 19.61
C THR A 55 -2.03 5.18 21.07
N ALA A 56 -2.02 6.40 21.60
CA ALA A 56 -2.03 6.63 23.04
C ALA A 56 -3.46 6.42 23.56
N PRO A 57 -3.65 5.71 24.68
CA PRO A 57 -4.70 6.06 25.61
C PRO A 57 -4.05 6.90 26.72
N GLU A 58 -4.39 8.19 26.71
CA GLU A 58 -4.46 9.00 27.91
C GLU A 58 -5.43 8.31 28.88
N VAL A 59 -4.94 7.89 30.05
CA VAL A 59 -5.81 7.56 31.19
C VAL A 59 -5.37 8.44 32.35
N ALA A 60 -6.18 9.47 32.58
CA ALA A 60 -6.25 10.21 33.81
C ALA A 60 -6.80 9.32 34.93
N ALA A 61 -6.10 9.29 36.07
CA ALA A 61 -6.64 9.18 37.44
C ALA A 61 -5.50 9.36 38.45
#